data_AF-A0A9P7X5H6-F1
#
_entry.id   AF-A0A9P7X5H6-F1
#
_cell.length_a   1.000
_cell.length_b   1.000
_cell.length_c   1.000
_cell.angle_alpha   90.00
_cell.angle_beta   90.00
_cell.angle_gamma   90.00
#
_symmetry.space_group_name_H-M   'P 1'
#
loop_
_entity.id
_entity.type
_entity.pdbx_description
1 polymer ?
#
loop_
_entity_poly.entity_id
_entity_poly.type
_entity_poly.pdbx_seq_one_letter_code
_entity_poly.pdbx_strand_id
1 'polypeptide(L)'
;MKTTTKAAAALIAILPAYVQAQAAAYAQCGGIGWTGATTCVSGWVCTYSNDYYSQCLAGTATTTATTAKTTTTSTSKVTTTTTKATTTTTTAVSSTSTGPVLSGQWDTESECGGIYSLLNDQWGISGYTGSQTAQSLGCTGGTSLAWKTTYTWTGGPYQVKTYTDIYLNTGLGKTISSIKSIPTVWNWSYTTASSDLVADVSYDLWLSASSTGSGASSTSSYEIMIWLSARGGAGPAGSQVATATINGDSWAVFQGVVSTWTVYSFKPASASTEYTSFSQDLLPFLTYLETNYGVSSSQYLVQAQAGTEPFISTSTTTLYTTKYSIAVN
;
A
#
# COMPACT_ATOMS: atom_id res chain seq x y z
N MET A 1 -53.68 -5.82 -68.89
CA MET A 1 -52.23 -6.03 -68.65
C MET A 1 -51.80 -5.02 -67.58
N LYS A 2 -51.39 -5.50 -66.40
CA LYS A 2 -51.07 -4.67 -65.23
C LYS A 2 -49.63 -4.14 -65.33
N THR A 3 -49.46 -2.82 -65.33
CA THR A 3 -48.17 -2.12 -65.23
C THR A 3 -47.67 -2.13 -63.79
N THR A 4 -46.45 -2.61 -63.56
CA THR A 4 -45.81 -2.69 -62.23
C THR A 4 -44.78 -1.57 -62.09
N THR A 5 -45.08 -0.59 -61.25
CA THR A 5 -44.17 0.50 -60.88
C THR A 5 -43.24 0.03 -59.77
N LYS A 6 -41.92 -0.03 -60.00
CA LYS A 6 -40.91 -0.31 -58.97
C LYS A 6 -40.59 0.98 -58.22
N ALA A 7 -41.00 1.08 -56.96
CA ALA A 7 -40.56 2.13 -56.05
C ALA A 7 -39.18 1.77 -55.48
N ALA A 8 -38.17 2.62 -55.72
CA ALA A 8 -36.88 2.53 -55.05
C ALA A 8 -36.98 3.23 -53.69
N ALA A 9 -36.85 2.46 -52.61
CA ALA A 9 -36.77 3.00 -51.25
C ALA A 9 -35.34 3.48 -50.99
N ALA A 10 -35.17 4.79 -50.82
CA ALA A 10 -33.92 5.38 -50.34
C ALA A 10 -33.80 5.15 -48.83
N LEU A 11 -32.80 4.36 -48.41
CA LEU A 11 -32.45 4.19 -47.00
C LEU A 11 -31.75 5.47 -46.52
N ILE A 12 -32.43 6.28 -45.73
CA ILE A 12 -31.81 7.39 -44.98
C ILE A 12 -31.10 6.77 -43.77
N ALA A 13 -29.78 6.66 -43.85
CA ALA A 13 -28.95 6.28 -42.71
C ALA A 13 -28.90 7.45 -41.72
N ILE A 14 -29.63 7.32 -40.61
CA ILE A 14 -29.51 8.21 -39.46
C ILE A 14 -28.20 7.86 -38.76
N LEU A 15 -27.16 8.67 -38.99
CA LEU A 15 -25.94 8.63 -38.19
C LEU A 15 -26.27 9.19 -36.80
N PRO A 16 -26.00 8.47 -35.70
CA PRO A 16 -26.12 9.06 -34.37
C PRO A 16 -25.05 10.15 -34.24
N ALA A 17 -25.49 11.39 -34.08
CA ALA A 17 -24.63 12.45 -33.58
C ALA A 17 -24.28 12.09 -32.12
N TYR A 18 -23.07 11.59 -31.91
CA TYR A 18 -22.52 11.36 -30.58
C TYR A 18 -22.32 12.71 -29.92
N VAL A 19 -23.26 13.12 -29.07
CA VAL A 19 -23.03 14.21 -28.13
C VAL A 19 -22.02 13.68 -27.11
N GLN A 20 -20.75 14.08 -27.23
CA GLN A 20 -19.76 13.79 -26.19
C GLN A 20 -20.12 14.62 -24.96
N ALA A 21 -20.81 14.00 -24.00
CA ALA A 21 -21.06 14.58 -22.69
C ALA A 21 -19.72 14.90 -22.01
N GLN A 22 -19.69 15.94 -21.17
CA GLN A 22 -18.49 16.30 -20.40
C GLN A 22 -18.04 15.12 -19.52
N ALA A 23 -16.73 14.91 -19.40
CA ALA A 23 -16.14 13.92 -18.51
C ALA A 23 -16.49 14.27 -17.05
N ALA A 24 -17.05 13.29 -16.32
CA ALA A 24 -17.37 13.44 -14.91
C ALA A 24 -16.12 13.72 -14.07
N ALA A 25 -16.32 14.13 -12.81
CA ALA A 25 -15.25 14.25 -11.84
C ALA A 25 -14.37 12.99 -11.82
N TYR A 26 -13.05 13.14 -11.88
CA TYR A 26 -12.05 12.06 -11.95
C TYR A 26 -12.14 11.14 -13.18
N ALA A 27 -12.98 11.42 -14.17
CA ALA A 27 -13.00 10.65 -15.40
C ALA A 27 -11.82 11.02 -16.32
N GLN A 28 -11.45 10.10 -17.21
CA GLN A 28 -10.48 10.39 -18.26
C GLN A 28 -11.03 11.45 -19.21
N CYS A 29 -10.19 12.42 -19.54
CA CYS A 29 -10.50 13.54 -20.41
C CYS A 29 -9.46 13.75 -21.53
N GLY A 30 -8.51 12.84 -21.69
CA GLY A 30 -7.48 12.94 -22.72
C GLY A 30 -6.49 11.78 -22.69
N GLY A 31 -5.56 11.80 -23.65
CA GLY A 31 -4.55 10.76 -23.85
C GLY A 31 -4.53 10.22 -25.28
N ILE A 32 -3.38 9.73 -25.73
CA ILE A 32 -3.21 9.06 -27.02
C ILE A 32 -4.20 7.88 -27.12
N GLY A 33 -5.02 7.90 -28.16
CA GLY A 33 -6.05 6.87 -28.41
C GLY A 33 -7.37 7.08 -27.66
N TRP A 34 -7.50 8.12 -26.82
CA TRP A 34 -8.76 8.43 -26.14
C TRP A 34 -9.81 8.98 -27.11
N THR A 35 -10.96 8.32 -27.20
CA THR A 35 -12.11 8.71 -28.05
C THR A 35 -13.31 9.21 -27.24
N GLY A 36 -13.15 9.35 -25.92
CA GLY A 36 -14.17 9.87 -25.01
C GLY A 36 -14.11 11.39 -24.85
N ALA A 37 -14.84 11.91 -23.86
CA ALA A 37 -14.96 13.34 -23.61
C ALA A 37 -13.60 13.99 -23.37
N THR A 38 -13.35 15.17 -23.96
CA THR A 38 -12.08 15.90 -23.77
C THR A 38 -12.18 17.11 -22.84
N THR A 39 -13.41 17.42 -22.42
CA THR A 39 -13.73 18.52 -21.50
C THR A 39 -14.42 17.99 -20.27
N CYS A 40 -14.04 18.50 -19.10
CA CYS A 40 -14.60 18.08 -17.82
C CYS A 40 -15.89 18.82 -17.47
N VAL A 41 -16.66 18.26 -16.54
CA VAL A 41 -17.82 18.94 -15.93
C VAL A 41 -17.39 20.26 -15.27
N SER A 42 -18.34 21.21 -15.16
CA SER A 42 -18.06 22.55 -14.62
C SER A 42 -17.34 22.49 -13.26
N GLY A 43 -16.27 23.28 -13.10
CA GLY A 43 -15.43 23.29 -11.89
C GLY A 43 -14.26 22.28 -11.91
N TRP A 44 -14.11 21.50 -12.98
CA TRP A 44 -13.05 20.51 -13.15
C TRP A 44 -12.22 20.83 -14.38
N VAL A 45 -10.91 20.57 -14.30
CA VAL A 45 -9.96 20.83 -15.38
C VAL A 45 -9.36 19.52 -15.83
N CYS A 46 -9.24 19.34 -17.15
CA CYS A 46 -8.56 18.20 -17.71
C CYS A 46 -7.06 18.35 -17.52
N THR A 47 -6.52 17.65 -16.53
CA THR A 47 -5.11 17.74 -16.15
C THR A 47 -4.35 16.59 -16.78
N TYR A 48 -3.30 16.92 -17.53
CA TYR A 48 -2.39 15.96 -18.13
C TYR A 48 -1.69 15.13 -17.05
N SER A 49 -1.76 13.80 -17.17
CA SER A 49 -1.02 12.88 -16.30
C SER A 49 0.15 12.25 -17.07
N ASN A 50 -0.10 11.72 -18.25
CA ASN A 50 0.90 11.19 -19.17
C ASN A 50 0.37 11.16 -20.62
N ASP A 51 1.21 10.75 -21.56
CA ASP A 51 0.90 10.74 -23.00
C ASP A 51 -0.40 9.99 -23.33
N TYR A 52 -0.74 8.94 -22.58
CA TYR A 52 -1.92 8.10 -22.82
C TYR A 52 -3.11 8.44 -21.91
N TYR A 53 -2.96 9.37 -20.96
CA TYR A 53 -3.98 9.63 -19.96
C TYR A 53 -3.98 11.08 -19.44
N SER A 54 -5.15 11.72 -19.47
CA SER A 54 -5.44 12.98 -18.78
C SER A 54 -6.74 12.83 -18.00
N GLN A 55 -6.85 13.44 -16.83
CA GLN A 55 -7.98 13.23 -15.91
C GLN A 55 -8.62 14.55 -15.50
N CYS A 56 -9.95 14.53 -15.33
CA CYS A 56 -10.66 15.64 -14.72
C CYS A 56 -10.34 15.74 -13.24
N LEU A 57 -9.61 16.78 -12.85
CA LEU A 57 -9.28 17.07 -11.46
C LEU A 57 -9.88 18.41 -11.02
N ALA A 58 -10.16 18.52 -9.71
CA ALA A 58 -10.62 19.76 -9.11
C ALA A 58 -9.45 20.76 -9.11
N GLY A 59 -9.54 21.79 -9.93
CA GLY A 59 -8.44 22.73 -10.09
C GLY A 59 -8.86 23.99 -10.83
N THR A 60 -8.53 25.13 -10.23
CA THR A 60 -8.47 26.43 -10.89
C THR A 60 -7.18 26.49 -11.69
N ALA A 61 -7.27 26.64 -13.01
CA ALA A 61 -6.15 26.53 -13.94
C ALA A 61 -4.99 27.49 -13.61
N THR A 62 -3.76 26.98 -13.38
CA THR A 62 -2.50 27.63 -13.84
C THR A 62 -1.30 26.67 -13.83
N THR A 63 -0.51 26.73 -14.90
CA THR A 63 0.64 25.90 -15.29
C THR A 63 1.97 26.33 -14.65
N THR A 64 2.95 25.41 -14.48
CA THR A 64 4.32 25.43 -15.09
C THR A 64 5.37 24.63 -14.28
N ALA A 65 6.31 24.00 -15.01
CA ALA A 65 7.27 22.94 -14.66
C ALA A 65 8.65 23.38 -14.11
N THR A 66 9.47 22.45 -13.58
CA THR A 66 10.94 22.61 -13.41
C THR A 66 11.75 21.30 -13.44
N THR A 67 12.99 21.40 -13.93
CA THR A 67 13.99 20.38 -14.32
C THR A 67 14.96 19.98 -13.18
N ALA A 68 15.49 18.74 -13.23
CA ALA A 68 16.32 18.07 -12.21
C ALA A 68 17.85 18.24 -12.35
N LYS A 69 18.61 17.98 -11.26
CA LYS A 69 20.00 17.46 -11.32
C LYS A 69 20.49 16.71 -10.06
N THR A 70 21.17 15.59 -10.36
CA THR A 70 22.05 14.60 -9.69
C THR A 70 23.13 15.21 -8.75
N THR A 71 23.75 14.56 -7.73
CA THR A 71 24.72 13.43 -7.83
C THR A 71 25.32 12.99 -6.45
N THR A 72 25.70 11.70 -6.35
CA THR A 72 26.91 11.07 -5.73
C THR A 72 27.05 10.66 -4.24
N THR A 73 27.76 9.55 -4.10
CA THR A 73 27.81 8.52 -3.05
C THR A 73 29.20 8.43 -2.40
N SER A 74 29.31 8.00 -1.14
CA SER A 74 30.56 7.43 -0.60
C SER A 74 30.35 6.43 0.55
N THR A 75 31.04 5.30 0.45
CA THR A 75 31.02 4.09 1.31
C THR A 75 32.05 4.11 2.44
N SER A 76 31.73 3.48 3.59
CA SER A 76 32.74 2.86 4.47
C SER A 76 32.18 1.75 5.38
N LYS A 77 33.04 0.78 5.65
CA LYS A 77 32.88 -0.60 6.15
C LYS A 77 32.98 -0.68 7.69
N VAL A 78 32.18 -1.56 8.34
CA VAL A 78 32.13 -1.75 9.81
C VAL A 78 32.57 -3.16 10.23
N THR A 79 33.23 -3.22 11.38
CA THR A 79 33.88 -4.37 12.02
C THR A 79 32.94 -5.09 13.00
N THR A 80 32.96 -6.43 12.98
CA THR A 80 32.13 -7.36 13.76
C THR A 80 32.69 -7.64 15.15
N THR A 81 31.82 -7.71 16.17
CA THR A 81 32.17 -8.34 17.46
C THR A 81 31.00 -9.15 18.01
N THR A 82 31.24 -10.43 18.28
CA THR A 82 30.29 -11.45 18.77
C THR A 82 30.40 -11.61 20.28
N THR A 83 29.29 -11.63 21.00
CA THR A 83 29.21 -12.16 22.37
C THR A 83 28.02 -13.08 22.57
N LYS A 84 28.32 -14.21 23.21
CA LYS A 84 27.51 -15.41 23.47
C LYS A 84 26.55 -15.19 24.65
N ALA A 85 25.28 -15.56 24.48
CA ALA A 85 24.24 -15.44 25.51
C ALA A 85 23.99 -16.76 26.27
N THR A 86 23.70 -16.61 27.56
CA THR A 86 23.46 -17.64 28.57
C THR A 86 21.99 -18.04 28.62
N THR A 87 21.73 -19.33 28.77
CA THR A 87 20.42 -19.98 28.74
C THR A 87 19.70 -19.85 30.09
N THR A 88 18.45 -19.36 30.07
CA THR A 88 17.53 -19.45 31.23
C THR A 88 16.22 -20.09 30.78
N THR A 89 15.88 -21.18 31.44
CA THR A 89 14.74 -22.05 31.14
C THR A 89 13.46 -21.46 31.73
N THR A 90 12.53 -21.04 30.88
CA THR A 90 11.14 -20.73 31.28
C THR A 90 10.17 -21.57 30.48
N THR A 91 9.21 -22.12 31.23
CA THR A 91 8.21 -23.13 30.90
C THR A 91 7.48 -22.83 29.59
N ALA A 92 7.65 -23.72 28.61
CA ALA A 92 7.00 -23.63 27.31
C ALA A 92 5.52 -24.04 27.42
N VAL A 93 4.61 -23.09 27.23
CA VAL A 93 3.28 -23.41 26.69
C VAL A 93 3.47 -23.51 25.18
N SER A 94 3.75 -24.73 24.72
CA SER A 94 3.80 -25.05 23.30
C SER A 94 2.42 -25.50 22.87
N SER A 95 1.65 -24.60 22.27
CA SER A 95 0.50 -24.95 21.44
C SER A 95 0.73 -24.37 20.04
N THR A 96 1.57 -25.03 19.26
CA THR A 96 1.72 -24.81 17.82
C THR A 96 0.52 -25.39 17.07
N SER A 97 -0.71 -25.01 17.43
CA SER A 97 -1.86 -25.25 16.56
C SER A 97 -1.93 -24.11 15.56
N THR A 98 -1.85 -24.44 14.28
CA THR A 98 -2.21 -23.51 13.21
C THR A 98 -3.63 -22.99 13.42
N GLY A 99 -3.85 -21.69 13.27
CA GLY A 99 -5.18 -21.09 13.32
C GLY A 99 -6.06 -21.52 12.14
N PRO A 100 -7.38 -21.23 12.18
CA PRO A 100 -8.27 -21.34 11.04
C PRO A 100 -7.74 -20.59 9.81
N VAL A 101 -8.23 -21.00 8.64
CA VAL A 101 -8.02 -20.25 7.40
C VAL A 101 -9.10 -19.18 7.32
N LEU A 102 -8.69 -17.91 7.39
CA LEU A 102 -9.53 -16.75 7.18
C LEU A 102 -9.77 -16.60 5.68
N SER A 103 -11.03 -16.56 5.25
CA SER A 103 -11.38 -16.55 3.82
C SER A 103 -12.48 -15.56 3.47
N GLY A 104 -13.28 -15.14 4.45
CA GLY A 104 -14.20 -14.02 4.33
C GLY A 104 -13.46 -12.70 4.15
N GLN A 105 -14.17 -11.72 3.59
CA GLN A 105 -13.62 -10.42 3.22
C GLN A 105 -12.98 -9.69 4.42
N TRP A 106 -13.64 -9.79 5.59
CA TRP A 106 -13.30 -9.09 6.82
C TRP A 106 -13.01 -10.04 7.98
N ASP A 107 -12.69 -11.31 7.67
CA ASP A 107 -12.32 -12.29 8.68
C ASP A 107 -11.08 -11.82 9.44
N THR A 108 -11.09 -12.03 10.75
CA THR A 108 -9.99 -11.68 11.64
C THR A 108 -9.81 -12.72 12.75
N GLU A 109 -8.59 -12.87 13.24
CA GLU A 109 -8.22 -13.73 14.36
C GLU A 109 -7.30 -13.00 15.34
N SER A 110 -7.50 -13.21 16.64
CA SER A 110 -6.66 -12.65 17.70
C SER A 110 -5.48 -13.56 17.99
N GLU A 111 -4.27 -13.00 17.95
CA GLU A 111 -3.01 -13.74 17.96
C GLU A 111 -2.10 -13.33 19.10
N CYS A 112 -1.20 -14.24 19.49
CA CYS A 112 -0.18 -13.99 20.51
C CYS A 112 -0.76 -13.41 21.82
N GLY A 113 -1.85 -14.00 22.31
CA GLY A 113 -2.51 -13.52 23.54
C GLY A 113 -3.18 -12.15 23.40
N GLY A 114 -3.61 -11.80 22.19
CA GLY A 114 -4.29 -10.54 21.89
C GLY A 114 -3.35 -9.37 21.57
N ILE A 115 -2.04 -9.62 21.46
CA ILE A 115 -1.07 -8.61 21.03
C ILE A 115 -1.32 -8.20 19.59
N TYR A 116 -1.72 -9.15 18.74
CA TYR A 116 -2.00 -8.88 17.33
C TYR A 116 -3.39 -9.33 16.92
N SER A 117 -3.88 -8.77 15.83
CA SER A 117 -4.99 -9.31 15.05
C SER A 117 -4.46 -9.64 13.65
N LEU A 118 -4.69 -10.86 13.15
CA LEU A 118 -4.51 -11.18 11.73
C LEU A 118 -5.81 -10.84 11.00
N LEU A 119 -5.73 -10.09 9.91
CA LEU A 119 -6.90 -9.68 9.11
C LEU A 119 -6.73 -10.17 7.68
N ASN A 120 -7.80 -10.70 7.07
CA ASN A 120 -7.79 -11.01 5.64
C ASN A 120 -7.90 -9.73 4.79
N ASP A 121 -8.54 -8.69 5.33
CA ASP A 121 -8.67 -7.32 4.81
C ASP A 121 -8.74 -7.18 3.28
N GLN A 122 -9.87 -7.60 2.74
CA GLN A 122 -10.14 -7.59 1.31
C GLN A 122 -10.96 -6.34 0.91
N TRP A 123 -10.49 -5.15 1.28
CA TRP A 123 -11.25 -3.90 1.13
C TRP A 123 -11.51 -3.46 -0.31
N GLY A 124 -10.61 -3.81 -1.24
CA GLY A 124 -10.59 -3.30 -2.62
C GLY A 124 -11.11 -4.27 -3.68
N ILE A 125 -11.75 -5.38 -3.28
CA ILE A 125 -12.04 -6.50 -4.20
C ILE A 125 -13.19 -6.24 -5.19
N SER A 126 -13.98 -5.18 -4.97
CA SER A 126 -15.15 -4.88 -5.81
C SER A 126 -14.75 -4.64 -7.27
N GLY A 127 -15.38 -5.38 -8.19
CA GLY A 127 -15.12 -5.26 -9.64
C GLY A 127 -13.92 -6.06 -10.15
N TYR A 128 -13.29 -6.88 -9.31
CA TYR A 128 -12.13 -7.70 -9.68
C TYR A 128 -12.36 -9.18 -9.41
N THR A 129 -11.53 -10.03 -10.00
CA THR A 129 -11.65 -11.50 -9.89
C THR A 129 -10.42 -12.08 -9.21
N GLY A 130 -10.65 -12.88 -8.18
CA GLY A 130 -9.59 -13.49 -7.39
C GLY A 130 -10.09 -13.98 -6.04
N SER A 131 -9.16 -14.34 -5.19
CA SER A 131 -9.42 -14.77 -3.81
C SER A 131 -8.17 -14.56 -2.97
N GLN A 132 -8.36 -14.26 -1.69
CA GLN A 132 -7.28 -14.19 -0.72
C GLN A 132 -7.66 -14.88 0.58
N THR A 133 -6.71 -15.59 1.16
CA THR A 133 -6.84 -16.20 2.48
C THR A 133 -5.69 -15.80 3.38
N ALA A 134 -5.91 -15.83 4.68
CA ALA A 134 -4.91 -15.60 5.70
C ALA A 134 -4.94 -16.73 6.73
N GLN A 135 -3.79 -17.07 7.32
CA GLN A 135 -3.73 -18.10 8.35
C GLN A 135 -2.57 -17.86 9.32
N SER A 136 -2.86 -17.89 10.62
CA SER A 136 -1.83 -17.95 11.66
C SER A 136 -1.21 -19.33 11.71
N LEU A 137 0.12 -19.37 11.81
CA LEU A 137 0.92 -20.58 11.93
C LEU A 137 1.41 -20.79 13.37
N GLY A 138 1.02 -19.92 14.28
CA GLY A 138 1.32 -19.98 15.69
C GLY A 138 2.23 -18.85 16.18
N CYS A 139 2.23 -18.68 17.50
CA CYS A 139 3.03 -17.67 18.17
C CYS A 139 4.15 -18.30 19.00
N THR A 140 5.40 -17.92 18.72
CA THR A 140 6.57 -18.37 19.48
C THR A 140 6.89 -17.39 20.59
N GLY A 141 7.12 -17.88 21.81
CA GLY A 141 7.47 -17.03 22.96
C GLY A 141 6.39 -15.99 23.31
N GLY A 142 5.14 -16.22 22.89
CA GLY A 142 4.00 -15.35 23.15
C GLY A 142 3.99 -13.99 22.44
N THR A 143 5.00 -13.66 21.64
CA THR A 143 5.16 -12.32 21.02
C THR A 143 5.59 -12.34 19.56
N SER A 144 6.06 -13.49 19.06
CA SER A 144 6.57 -13.64 17.70
C SER A 144 5.62 -14.49 16.87
N LEU A 145 4.87 -13.85 15.97
CA LEU A 145 3.86 -14.50 15.12
C LEU A 145 4.48 -15.06 13.84
N ALA A 146 4.11 -16.28 13.48
CA ALA A 146 4.28 -16.81 12.13
C ALA A 146 2.92 -16.86 11.45
N TRP A 147 2.83 -16.47 10.18
CA TRP A 147 1.57 -16.40 9.44
C TRP A 147 1.81 -16.51 7.93
N LYS A 148 0.75 -16.71 7.16
CA LYS A 148 0.82 -16.66 5.70
C LYS A 148 -0.44 -16.04 5.13
N THR A 149 -0.33 -15.50 3.92
CA THR A 149 -1.46 -15.21 3.05
C THR A 149 -1.25 -15.84 1.69
N THR A 150 -2.33 -16.34 1.09
CA THR A 150 -2.31 -16.95 -0.24
C THR A 150 -3.39 -16.32 -1.10
N TYR A 151 -3.02 -15.88 -2.29
CA TYR A 151 -3.90 -15.09 -3.15
C TYR A 151 -3.72 -15.32 -4.64
N THR A 152 -4.79 -14.97 -5.36
CA THR A 152 -4.82 -14.72 -6.81
C THR A 152 -5.66 -13.47 -7.05
N TRP A 153 -5.24 -12.60 -7.97
CA TRP A 153 -5.97 -11.38 -8.32
C TRP A 153 -5.75 -10.99 -9.77
N THR A 154 -6.83 -10.66 -10.47
CA THR A 154 -6.84 -10.25 -11.86
C THR A 154 -7.76 -9.06 -12.08
N GLY A 155 -7.46 -8.25 -13.10
CA GLY A 155 -8.17 -7.00 -13.39
C GLY A 155 -7.65 -5.82 -12.54
N GLY A 156 -7.79 -4.60 -13.07
CA GLY A 156 -7.36 -3.37 -12.38
C GLY A 156 -5.87 -3.36 -12.01
N PRO A 157 -4.93 -3.28 -12.98
CA PRO A 157 -3.49 -3.40 -12.74
C PRO A 157 -2.89 -2.27 -11.87
N TYR A 158 -3.64 -1.18 -11.67
CA TYR A 158 -3.24 -0.03 -10.86
C TYR A 158 -4.05 0.07 -9.56
N GLN A 159 -4.80 -0.97 -9.20
CA GLN A 159 -5.70 -0.95 -8.06
C GLN A 159 -5.29 -2.06 -7.08
N VAL A 160 -5.03 -1.67 -5.83
CA VAL A 160 -4.83 -2.63 -4.74
C VAL A 160 -6.14 -3.38 -4.49
N LYS A 161 -6.06 -4.69 -4.26
CA LYS A 161 -7.24 -5.52 -3.98
C LYS A 161 -7.49 -5.72 -2.50
N THR A 162 -6.43 -5.85 -1.73
CA THR A 162 -6.47 -6.27 -0.32
C THR A 162 -5.28 -5.66 0.39
N TYR A 163 -5.32 -5.60 1.71
CA TYR A 163 -4.12 -5.45 2.53
C TYR A 163 -4.16 -6.47 3.66
N THR A 164 -4.06 -7.77 3.33
CA THR A 164 -4.00 -8.82 4.35
C THR A 164 -2.79 -8.58 5.25
N ASP A 165 -3.05 -8.31 6.53
CA ASP A 165 -2.07 -7.73 7.43
C ASP A 165 -2.16 -8.27 8.86
N ILE A 166 -1.13 -7.93 9.63
CA ILE A 166 -1.10 -8.04 11.08
C ILE A 166 -1.27 -6.65 11.69
N TYR A 167 -2.35 -6.46 12.45
CA TYR A 167 -2.61 -5.27 13.24
C TYR A 167 -2.05 -5.43 14.66
N LEU A 168 -1.27 -4.45 15.15
CA LEU A 168 -0.82 -4.39 16.56
C LEU A 168 -1.91 -3.82 17.48
N ASN A 169 -2.37 -4.58 18.47
CA ASN A 169 -3.44 -4.16 19.39
C ASN A 169 -2.95 -3.39 20.64
N THR A 170 -1.64 -3.28 20.85
CA THR A 170 -1.06 -2.79 22.11
C THR A 170 -0.08 -1.65 21.90
N GLY A 171 0.03 -0.75 22.89
CA GLY A 171 1.00 0.35 22.87
C GLY A 171 0.66 1.53 21.95
N LEU A 172 -0.47 1.49 21.24
CA LEU A 172 -0.99 2.56 20.37
C LEU A 172 -1.61 3.73 21.17
N GLY A 173 -2.00 4.80 20.47
CA GLY A 173 -2.61 5.99 21.05
C GLY A 173 -1.60 6.90 21.75
N LYS A 174 -0.30 6.74 21.45
CA LYS A 174 0.80 7.55 21.96
C LYS A 174 1.19 8.62 20.95
N THR A 175 1.56 9.81 21.42
CA THR A 175 2.11 10.84 20.53
C THR A 175 3.50 10.43 20.06
N ILE A 176 3.90 10.82 18.84
CA ILE A 176 5.26 10.58 18.32
C ILE A 176 6.33 11.03 19.32
N SER A 177 6.16 12.21 19.92
CA SER A 177 7.07 12.76 20.94
C SER A 177 7.20 11.91 22.22
N SER A 178 6.18 11.10 22.54
CA SER A 178 6.19 10.24 23.73
C SER A 178 6.81 8.87 23.47
N ILE A 179 6.78 8.38 22.22
CA ILE A 179 7.31 7.08 21.82
C ILE A 179 8.84 7.11 21.90
N LYS A 180 9.43 6.05 22.46
CA LYS A 180 10.88 5.87 22.61
C LYS A 180 11.48 4.98 21.56
N SER A 181 10.71 4.00 21.09
CA SER A 181 11.09 3.11 20.00
C SER A 181 9.87 2.38 19.46
N ILE A 182 9.95 2.00 18.19
CA ILE A 182 9.02 1.10 17.51
C ILE A 182 9.81 -0.09 16.95
N PRO A 183 10.39 -0.95 17.81
CA PRO A 183 11.19 -2.08 17.33
C PRO A 183 10.29 -3.08 16.60
N THR A 184 10.77 -3.57 15.46
CA THR A 184 10.11 -4.62 14.69
C THR A 184 11.11 -5.64 14.16
N VAL A 185 10.64 -6.86 13.99
CA VAL A 185 11.32 -7.94 13.26
C VAL A 185 10.31 -8.54 12.30
N TRP A 186 10.66 -8.67 11.02
CA TRP A 186 9.86 -9.35 10.03
C TRP A 186 10.73 -10.15 9.06
N ASN A 187 10.58 -11.47 9.11
CA ASN A 187 11.22 -12.41 8.20
C ASN A 187 10.16 -13.11 7.36
N TRP A 188 10.18 -12.83 6.06
CA TRP A 188 9.16 -13.30 5.13
C TRP A 188 9.79 -13.75 3.80
N SER A 189 9.04 -14.54 3.05
CA SER A 189 9.37 -14.91 1.68
C SER A 189 8.10 -15.18 0.88
N TYR A 190 8.19 -15.07 -0.44
CA TYR A 190 7.19 -15.67 -1.32
C TYR A 190 7.56 -17.14 -1.55
N THR A 191 6.79 -18.08 -0.97
CA THR A 191 7.01 -19.52 -1.19
C THR A 191 6.50 -19.98 -2.53
N THR A 192 5.46 -19.30 -3.04
CA THR A 192 5.07 -19.31 -4.45
C THR A 192 4.83 -17.87 -4.89
N ALA A 193 5.14 -17.56 -6.15
CA ALA A 193 4.86 -16.26 -6.74
C ALA A 193 4.46 -16.43 -8.20
N SER A 194 3.39 -15.77 -8.60
CA SER A 194 3.02 -15.65 -10.01
C SER A 194 4.12 -14.90 -10.78
N SER A 195 4.35 -15.28 -12.03
CA SER A 195 5.38 -14.63 -12.86
C SER A 195 5.06 -13.16 -13.20
N ASP A 196 3.79 -12.78 -13.11
CA ASP A 196 3.26 -11.44 -13.33
C ASP A 196 2.94 -10.71 -12.01
N LEU A 197 3.48 -11.19 -10.88
CA LEU A 197 3.20 -10.63 -9.55
C LEU A 197 3.53 -9.13 -9.51
N VAL A 198 2.50 -8.33 -9.26
CA VAL A 198 2.60 -6.91 -8.89
C VAL A 198 2.03 -6.78 -7.49
N ALA A 199 2.91 -6.58 -6.51
CA ALA A 199 2.54 -6.45 -5.11
C ALA A 199 3.65 -5.75 -4.33
N ASP A 200 3.29 -5.07 -3.25
CA ASP A 200 4.25 -4.67 -2.23
C ASP A 200 4.33 -5.71 -1.10
N VAL A 201 5.25 -5.48 -0.16
CA VAL A 201 5.18 -6.01 1.21
C VAL A 201 5.56 -4.83 2.10
N SER A 202 4.71 -4.43 3.03
CA SER A 202 4.86 -3.13 3.67
C SER A 202 4.38 -3.12 5.12
N TYR A 203 4.95 -2.21 5.90
CA TYR A 203 4.30 -1.70 7.10
C TYR A 203 3.38 -0.55 6.72
N ASP A 204 2.31 -0.38 7.49
CA ASP A 204 1.37 0.73 7.37
C ASP A 204 1.05 1.32 8.74
N LEU A 205 1.42 2.59 8.95
CA LEU A 205 1.30 3.30 10.21
C LEU A 205 0.37 4.51 10.04
N TRP A 206 -0.63 4.62 10.91
CA TRP A 206 -1.60 5.70 10.83
C TRP A 206 -1.43 6.70 11.96
N LEU A 207 -1.42 7.97 11.58
CA LEU A 207 -1.40 9.09 12.51
C LEU A 207 -2.74 9.80 12.57
N SER A 208 -3.09 10.27 13.76
CA SER A 208 -4.29 11.06 14.01
C SER A 208 -4.00 12.22 14.96
N ALA A 209 -4.82 13.28 14.87
CA ALA A 209 -4.88 14.32 15.89
C ALA A 209 -5.56 13.84 17.19
N SER A 210 -6.22 12.68 17.20
CA SER A 210 -6.88 12.07 18.35
C SER A 210 -6.20 10.78 18.77
N SER A 211 -6.00 10.57 20.08
CA SER A 211 -5.42 9.32 20.61
C SER A 211 -6.30 8.08 20.40
N THR A 212 -7.58 8.28 20.11
CA THR A 212 -8.57 7.23 19.83
C THR A 212 -9.06 7.27 18.38
N GLY A 213 -8.29 7.91 17.48
CA GLY A 213 -8.56 7.86 16.05
C GLY A 213 -8.37 6.44 15.49
N SER A 214 -8.64 6.29 14.20
CA SER A 214 -8.49 5.02 13.47
C SER A 214 -7.86 5.27 12.11
N GLY A 215 -7.13 4.29 11.57
CA GLY A 215 -6.61 4.34 10.21
C GLY A 215 -7.71 4.40 9.16
N ALA A 216 -7.37 4.90 7.96
CA ALA A 216 -8.27 5.04 6.82
C ALA A 216 -9.65 5.65 7.14
N SER A 217 -9.69 6.65 8.03
CA SER A 217 -10.93 7.25 8.53
C SER A 217 -10.90 8.78 8.46
N SER A 218 -12.03 9.41 8.78
CA SER A 218 -12.11 10.88 8.91
C SER A 218 -11.23 11.46 10.02
N THR A 219 -10.68 10.62 10.90
CA THR A 219 -9.74 11.02 11.95
C THR A 219 -8.28 10.86 11.53
N SER A 220 -8.00 10.27 10.38
CA SER A 220 -6.65 10.06 9.88
C SER A 220 -6.07 11.38 9.37
N SER A 221 -4.90 11.74 9.89
CA SER A 221 -4.13 12.90 9.41
C SER A 221 -3.09 12.45 8.37
N TYR A 222 -2.40 11.35 8.67
CA TYR A 222 -1.34 10.80 7.83
C TYR A 222 -1.40 9.27 7.79
N GLU A 223 -0.98 8.73 6.65
CA GLU A 223 -0.65 7.33 6.43
C GLU A 223 0.84 7.25 6.12
N ILE A 224 1.58 6.39 6.82
CA ILE A 224 3.02 6.23 6.65
C ILE A 224 3.30 4.78 6.32
N MET A 225 3.63 4.54 5.06
CA MET A 225 3.97 3.21 4.60
C MET A 225 5.48 3.01 4.51
N ILE A 226 5.95 1.84 4.91
CA ILE A 226 7.38 1.47 4.82
C ILE A 226 7.44 0.15 4.05
N TRP A 227 7.72 0.23 2.76
CA TRP A 227 7.68 -0.89 1.84
C TRP A 227 8.98 -1.69 1.91
N LEU A 228 8.91 -2.94 2.33
CA LEU A 228 10.03 -3.87 2.29
C LEU A 228 10.26 -4.46 0.90
N SER A 229 9.26 -4.45 0.03
CA SER A 229 9.34 -4.95 -1.35
C SER A 229 8.37 -4.20 -2.26
N ALA A 230 8.67 -4.18 -3.56
CA ALA A 230 7.84 -3.54 -4.59
C ALA A 230 7.96 -4.33 -5.91
N ARG A 231 7.37 -5.52 -5.95
CA ARG A 231 7.47 -6.43 -7.10
C ARG A 231 6.62 -5.98 -8.27
N GLY A 232 7.07 -6.34 -9.48
CA GLY A 232 6.31 -6.13 -10.72
C GLY A 232 6.06 -4.66 -11.08
N GLY A 233 6.77 -3.72 -10.43
CA GLY A 233 6.56 -2.29 -10.64
C GLY A 233 5.50 -1.66 -9.76
N ALA A 234 5.07 -2.33 -8.67
CA ALA A 234 4.20 -1.73 -7.66
C ALA A 234 4.74 -0.34 -7.23
N GLY A 235 3.83 0.64 -7.17
CA GLY A 235 4.15 2.05 -6.94
C GLY A 235 3.30 2.62 -5.81
N PRO A 236 3.90 3.36 -4.86
CA PRO A 236 3.13 4.03 -3.82
C PRO A 236 2.26 5.16 -4.36
N ALA A 237 1.30 5.61 -3.57
CA ALA A 237 0.49 6.78 -3.90
C ALA A 237 1.36 8.05 -4.04
N GLY A 238 0.98 8.91 -4.99
CA GLY A 238 1.63 10.18 -5.22
C GLY A 238 2.92 10.09 -6.04
N SER A 239 3.93 10.88 -5.68
CA SER A 239 5.18 10.99 -6.43
C SER A 239 6.39 11.02 -5.51
N GLN A 240 7.55 10.60 -6.02
CA GLN A 240 8.78 10.66 -5.26
C GLN A 240 9.19 12.11 -5.03
N VAL A 241 9.36 12.49 -3.77
CA VAL A 241 9.75 13.84 -3.34
C VAL A 241 11.19 13.91 -2.82
N ALA A 242 11.76 12.79 -2.38
CA ALA A 242 13.14 12.74 -1.90
C ALA A 242 13.74 11.32 -1.96
N THR A 243 15.01 11.24 -1.57
CA THR A 243 15.66 10.01 -1.13
C THR A 243 16.22 10.26 0.27
N ALA A 244 15.96 9.36 1.20
CA ALA A 244 16.39 9.45 2.60
C ALA A 244 17.29 8.27 2.95
N THR A 245 18.20 8.48 3.92
CA THR A 245 18.92 7.40 4.59
C THR A 245 18.39 7.26 6.00
N ILE A 246 17.75 6.14 6.31
CA ILE A 246 17.12 5.87 7.60
C ILE A 246 17.60 4.50 8.06
N ASN A 247 18.13 4.43 9.29
CA ASN A 247 18.75 3.22 9.85
C ASN A 247 19.88 2.60 9.01
N GLY A 248 20.51 3.40 8.15
CA GLY A 248 21.59 2.96 7.24
C GLY A 248 21.10 2.48 5.87
N ASP A 249 19.79 2.37 5.67
CA ASP A 249 19.17 1.99 4.40
C ASP A 249 18.71 3.20 3.59
N SER A 250 18.69 3.07 2.26
CA SER A 250 18.27 4.13 1.35
C SER A 250 16.84 3.93 0.87
N TRP A 251 16.01 4.95 1.09
CA TRP A 251 14.58 4.94 0.82
C TRP A 251 14.21 6.05 -0.15
N ALA A 252 13.55 5.72 -1.25
CA ALA A 252 12.81 6.70 -2.04
C ALA A 252 11.55 7.10 -1.25
N VAL A 253 11.41 8.39 -0.98
CA VAL A 253 10.30 8.96 -0.21
C VAL A 253 9.26 9.47 -1.19
N PHE A 254 8.06 8.93 -1.12
CA PHE A 254 6.90 9.36 -1.89
C PHE A 254 5.96 10.16 -1.00
N GLN A 255 5.30 11.16 -1.59
CA GLN A 255 4.23 11.91 -0.95
C GLN A 255 3.03 11.96 -1.88
N GLY A 256 1.86 11.71 -1.32
CA GLY A 256 0.57 11.79 -1.99
C GLY A 256 -0.55 12.19 -1.04
N VAL A 257 -1.77 12.18 -1.55
CA VAL A 257 -2.99 12.35 -0.77
C VAL A 257 -3.93 11.23 -1.18
N VAL A 258 -4.47 10.52 -0.18
CA VAL A 258 -5.49 9.49 -0.37
C VAL A 258 -6.68 9.90 0.48
N SER A 259 -7.85 10.01 -0.16
CA SER A 259 -9.06 10.54 0.46
C SER A 259 -8.83 11.92 1.11
N THR A 260 -8.70 11.99 2.44
CA THR A 260 -8.53 13.23 3.19
C THR A 260 -7.19 13.34 3.92
N TRP A 261 -6.34 12.30 3.88
CA TRP A 261 -5.07 12.27 4.61
C TRP A 261 -3.87 12.35 3.66
N THR A 262 -2.75 12.81 4.18
CA THR A 262 -1.48 12.83 3.44
C THR A 262 -0.79 11.47 3.62
N VAL A 263 -0.35 10.87 2.52
CA VAL A 263 0.40 9.61 2.53
C VAL A 263 1.87 9.89 2.32
N TYR A 264 2.72 9.32 3.17
CA TYR A 264 4.16 9.22 2.95
C TYR A 264 4.54 7.76 2.82
N SER A 265 5.22 7.39 1.74
CA SER A 265 5.70 6.01 1.55
C SER A 265 7.20 5.98 1.39
N PHE A 266 7.86 5.13 2.17
CA PHE A 266 9.28 4.84 2.07
C PHE A 266 9.43 3.53 1.31
N LYS A 267 9.87 3.63 0.05
CA LYS A 267 10.14 2.47 -0.81
C LYS A 267 11.65 2.27 -0.94
N PRO A 268 12.17 1.04 -1.07
CA PRO A 268 13.61 0.85 -1.25
C PRO A 268 14.07 1.64 -2.49
N ALA A 269 15.13 2.43 -2.35
CA ALA A 269 15.55 3.35 -3.42
C ALA A 269 16.02 2.61 -4.68
N SER A 270 16.53 1.38 -4.52
CA SER A 270 16.78 0.47 -5.64
C SER A 270 15.59 -0.45 -5.87
N ALA A 271 15.14 -0.53 -7.12
CA ALA A 271 14.08 -1.46 -7.53
C ALA A 271 14.46 -2.94 -7.36
N SER A 272 15.75 -3.26 -7.20
CA SER A 272 16.22 -4.64 -6.97
C SER A 272 16.30 -5.01 -5.48
N THR A 273 16.06 -4.07 -4.57
CA THR A 273 16.17 -4.31 -3.14
C THR A 273 14.85 -4.83 -2.60
N GLU A 274 14.91 -5.96 -1.90
CA GLU A 274 13.82 -6.50 -1.10
C GLU A 274 14.35 -6.86 0.29
N TYR A 275 13.71 -6.34 1.33
CA TYR A 275 14.05 -6.61 2.72
C TYR A 275 13.24 -7.80 3.23
N THR A 276 13.64 -9.02 2.83
CA THR A 276 13.00 -10.29 3.26
C THR A 276 13.34 -10.68 4.70
N SER A 277 14.38 -10.08 5.28
CA SER A 277 14.69 -10.11 6.70
C SER A 277 14.94 -8.69 7.17
N PHE A 278 13.99 -8.17 7.95
CA PHE A 278 13.99 -6.79 8.42
C PHE A 278 13.94 -6.78 9.95
N SER A 279 14.85 -6.05 10.59
CA SER A 279 14.94 -5.96 12.05
C SER A 279 15.44 -4.59 12.44
N GLN A 280 14.54 -3.63 12.63
CA GLN A 280 14.87 -2.22 12.85
C GLN A 280 13.87 -1.54 13.79
N ASP A 281 14.16 -0.29 14.12
CA ASP A 281 13.22 0.63 14.77
C ASP A 281 12.50 1.45 13.69
N LEU A 282 11.17 1.57 13.76
CA LEU A 282 10.38 2.38 12.83
C LEU A 282 10.22 3.85 13.26
N LEU A 283 10.51 4.21 14.51
CA LEU A 283 10.43 5.61 14.98
C LEU A 283 11.26 6.59 14.13
N PRO A 284 12.48 6.25 13.65
CA PRO A 284 13.27 7.09 12.77
C PRO A 284 12.57 7.53 11.47
N PHE A 285 11.59 6.78 10.98
CA PHE A 285 10.79 7.18 9.81
C PHE A 285 9.84 8.33 10.17
N LEU A 286 9.21 8.27 11.35
CA LEU A 286 8.32 9.34 11.83
C LEU A 286 9.11 10.61 12.18
N THR A 287 10.27 10.48 12.82
CA THR A 287 11.12 11.65 13.14
C THR A 287 11.73 12.29 11.89
N TYR A 288 12.00 11.51 10.84
CA TYR A 288 12.38 12.05 9.53
C TYR A 288 11.27 12.93 8.96
N LEU A 289 10.00 12.51 9.05
CA LEU A 289 8.86 13.30 8.58
C LEU A 289 8.61 14.55 9.43
N GLU A 290 8.82 14.48 10.74
CA GLU A 290 8.79 15.66 11.62
C GLU A 290 9.83 16.70 11.18
N THR A 291 11.07 16.25 10.98
CA THR A 291 12.20 17.13 10.68
C THR A 291 12.10 17.75 9.28
N ASN A 292 11.65 17.00 8.28
CA ASN A 292 11.77 17.39 6.88
C ASN A 292 10.44 17.81 6.23
N TYR A 293 9.31 17.42 6.80
CA TYR A 293 7.98 17.63 6.20
C TYR A 293 6.95 18.24 7.16
N GLY A 294 7.36 18.58 8.40
CA GLY A 294 6.51 19.28 9.35
C GLY A 294 5.38 18.42 9.96
N VAL A 295 5.50 17.09 9.92
CA VAL A 295 4.56 16.20 10.62
C VAL A 295 4.73 16.43 12.12
N SER A 296 3.72 17.03 12.77
CA SER A 296 3.80 17.39 14.18
C SER A 296 4.05 16.17 15.07
N SER A 297 5.03 16.25 15.98
CA SER A 297 5.27 15.21 16.99
C SER A 297 4.17 15.10 18.05
N SER A 298 3.15 15.95 17.99
CA SER A 298 1.90 15.82 18.76
C SER A 298 0.89 14.86 18.12
N GLN A 299 1.11 14.40 16.89
CA GLN A 299 0.25 13.38 16.27
C GLN A 299 0.36 12.06 17.03
N TYR A 300 -0.77 11.36 17.14
CA TYR A 300 -0.87 10.06 17.78
C TYR A 300 -0.67 8.95 16.76
N LEU A 301 0.18 7.98 17.06
CA LEU A 301 0.23 6.71 16.34
C LEU A 301 -0.96 5.85 16.80
N VAL A 302 -1.99 5.75 15.96
CA VAL A 302 -3.26 5.12 16.32
C VAL A 302 -3.42 3.71 15.75
N GLN A 303 -2.61 3.34 14.76
CA GLN A 303 -2.62 2.01 14.16
C GLN A 303 -1.25 1.71 13.55
N ALA A 304 -0.80 0.47 13.69
CA ALA A 304 0.47 -0.01 13.17
C ALA A 304 0.27 -1.44 12.64
N GLN A 305 0.49 -1.60 11.34
CA GLN A 305 0.19 -2.83 10.60
C GLN A 305 1.37 -3.28 9.76
N ALA A 306 1.31 -4.53 9.32
CA ALA A 306 2.27 -5.10 8.38
C ALA A 306 1.61 -6.18 7.49
N GLY A 307 1.66 -6.01 6.18
CA GLY A 307 0.95 -6.87 5.24
C GLY A 307 1.46 -6.79 3.80
N THR A 308 0.58 -7.08 2.86
CA THR A 308 0.88 -7.03 1.42
C THR A 308 -0.32 -6.52 0.63
N GLU A 309 -0.05 -5.62 -0.30
CA GLU A 309 -0.99 -5.04 -1.25
C GLU A 309 -0.81 -5.64 -2.65
N PRO A 310 -1.53 -6.73 -2.99
CA PRO A 310 -1.52 -7.27 -4.34
C PRO A 310 -2.36 -6.42 -5.29
N PHE A 311 -1.77 -6.14 -6.45
CA PHE A 311 -2.43 -5.54 -7.61
C PHE A 311 -2.80 -6.63 -8.62
N ILE A 312 -1.82 -7.47 -9.00
CA ILE A 312 -1.95 -8.55 -9.99
C ILE A 312 -1.20 -9.79 -9.49
N SER A 313 -1.85 -10.95 -9.63
CA SER A 313 -1.25 -12.28 -9.48
C SER A 313 -2.17 -13.31 -10.14
N THR A 314 -1.92 -13.67 -11.41
CA THR A 314 -2.80 -14.59 -12.16
C THR A 314 -2.67 -16.05 -11.73
N SER A 315 -1.55 -16.41 -11.10
CA SER A 315 -1.33 -17.73 -10.47
C SER A 315 -1.21 -17.59 -8.95
N THR A 316 -1.28 -18.72 -8.25
CA THR A 316 -1.21 -18.76 -6.78
C THR A 316 0.10 -18.17 -6.26
N THR A 317 -0.02 -17.09 -5.50
CA THR A 317 1.09 -16.47 -4.77
C THR A 317 0.86 -16.67 -3.27
N THR A 318 1.91 -17.05 -2.54
CA THR A 318 1.86 -17.20 -1.09
C THR A 318 2.99 -16.40 -0.46
N LEU A 319 2.63 -15.36 0.30
CA LEU A 319 3.54 -14.69 1.22
C LEU A 319 3.56 -15.50 2.52
N TYR A 320 4.74 -15.92 2.93
CA TYR A 320 4.97 -16.72 4.12
C TYR A 320 5.88 -15.98 5.10
N THR A 321 5.37 -15.72 6.30
CA THR A 321 6.09 -15.06 7.38
C THR A 321 6.52 -16.09 8.41
N THR A 322 7.85 -16.28 8.53
CA THR A 322 8.43 -17.16 9.56
C THR A 322 8.44 -16.51 10.93
N LYS A 323 8.53 -15.18 10.98
CA LYS A 323 8.64 -14.39 12.20
C LYS A 323 8.19 -12.97 11.95
N TYR A 324 7.24 -12.51 12.76
CA TYR A 324 6.81 -11.12 12.85
C TYR A 324 6.71 -10.71 14.32
N SER A 325 7.23 -9.54 14.65
CA SER A 325 6.97 -8.87 15.91
C SER A 325 7.08 -7.36 15.74
N ILE A 326 6.25 -6.60 16.44
CA ILE A 326 6.35 -5.15 16.55
C ILE A 326 5.88 -4.73 17.95
N ALA A 327 6.46 -3.66 18.49
CA ALA A 327 6.00 -3.04 19.72
C ALA A 327 6.12 -1.51 19.63
N VAL A 328 5.32 -0.78 20.40
CA VAL A 328 5.41 0.67 20.54
C VAL A 328 5.70 1.01 22.01
N ASN A 329 6.95 1.41 22.30
CA ASN A 329 7.45 1.66 23.65
C ASN A 329 7.31 3.11 24.06
#